data_AF-I7L107-F1
#
_entry.id   AF-I7L107-F1
#
_cell.length_a   1.000
_cell.length_b   1.000
_cell.length_c   1.000
_cell.angle_alpha   90.00
_cell.angle_beta   90.00
_cell.angle_gamma   90.00
#
_symmetry.space_group_name_H-M   'P 1'
#
loop_
_entity.id
_entity.type
_entity.pdbx_description
1 polymer ?
#
loop_
_entity_poly.entity_id
_entity_poly.type
_entity_poly.pdbx_seq_one_letter_code
_entity_poly.pdbx_strand_id
1 'polypeptide(L)'
;MSHGYLENSGDIMRLRMILERVLRLFGREGHETPRAGPDEICALLIDPFAGDLGEGTHGGSVPVEAIRTACRRMQGAATKGELLHIIAGEVGAFDLHDLEAMNAGFERKVASLPEDYRDRLLASVREEIFGAHHRLVLLSRNGAAPSMDSPPAPAHAAYWAMVAEACTEKAREKDPRYLYLKYLLSGFAMFVLAEPAHPVGTPFPGGQIVDEWEGAYLCPVRDMADDVPFALCPYCPAAQSNEPTFPEMRARRLERRRRESLANYWTNYKG
;
A
#
# COMPACT_ATOMS: atom_id res chain seq x y z
N MET A 1 -42.15 8.44 11.48
CA MET A 1 -40.83 9.04 11.70
C MET A 1 -39.84 8.28 10.84
N SER A 2 -39.66 8.75 9.59
CA SER A 2 -38.72 8.19 8.62
C SER A 2 -37.86 9.34 8.12
N HIS A 3 -36.56 9.30 8.37
CA HIS A 3 -35.56 10.11 7.67
C HIS A 3 -34.20 9.43 7.83
N GLY A 4 -33.45 9.27 6.74
CA GLY A 4 -32.04 8.88 6.79
C GLY A 4 -31.47 8.06 5.63
N TYR A 5 -32.21 7.79 4.53
CA TYR A 5 -31.73 6.92 3.44
C TYR A 5 -31.43 7.63 2.10
N LEU A 6 -31.35 8.97 2.05
CA LEU A 6 -31.31 9.70 0.78
C LEU A 6 -30.03 10.51 0.49
N GLU A 7 -29.03 10.54 1.37
CA GLU A 7 -27.82 11.37 1.12
C GLU A 7 -26.71 10.65 0.34
N ASN A 8 -26.70 9.31 0.27
CA ASN A 8 -25.59 8.57 -0.36
C ASN A 8 -25.75 8.29 -1.87
N SER A 9 -26.92 8.59 -2.46
CA SER A 9 -27.16 8.40 -3.90
C SER A 9 -26.58 9.51 -4.77
N GLY A 10 -26.31 10.68 -4.20
CA GLY A 10 -25.79 11.85 -4.93
C GLY A 10 -24.31 11.73 -5.32
N ASP A 11 -23.48 11.21 -4.43
CA ASP A 11 -22.03 11.07 -4.67
C ASP A 11 -21.68 9.87 -5.56
N ILE A 12 -22.42 8.76 -5.45
CA ILE A 12 -22.30 7.62 -6.37
C ILE A 12 -22.72 8.03 -7.79
N MET A 13 -23.79 8.82 -7.94
CA MET A 13 -24.16 9.39 -9.24
C MET A 13 -23.08 10.34 -9.79
N ARG A 14 -22.40 11.10 -8.93
CA ARG A 14 -21.34 12.04 -9.32
C ARG A 14 -20.10 11.32 -9.82
N LEU A 15 -19.65 10.28 -9.10
CA LEU A 15 -18.51 9.45 -9.49
C LEU A 15 -18.77 8.73 -10.82
N ARG A 16 -19.98 8.18 -10.97
CA ARG A 16 -20.43 7.53 -12.21
C ARG A 16 -20.54 8.52 -13.38
N MET A 17 -21.01 9.74 -13.15
CA MET A 17 -21.02 10.80 -14.17
C MET A 17 -19.62 11.25 -14.58
N ILE A 18 -18.67 11.32 -13.64
CA ILE A 18 -17.26 11.66 -13.92
C ILE A 18 -16.63 10.55 -14.77
N LEU A 19 -16.86 9.28 -14.42
CA LEU A 19 -16.42 8.10 -15.18
C LEU A 19 -17.05 8.02 -16.58
N GLU A 20 -18.34 8.30 -16.72
CA GLU A 20 -19.02 8.34 -18.02
C GLU A 20 -18.52 9.51 -18.90
N ARG A 21 -18.08 10.62 -18.28
CA ARG A 21 -17.52 11.77 -18.99
C ARG A 21 -16.09 11.51 -19.45
N VAL A 22 -15.32 10.78 -18.65
CA VAL A 22 -13.99 10.24 -19.00
C VAL A 22 -14.13 9.25 -20.16
N LEU A 23 -15.04 8.28 -20.09
CA LEU A 23 -15.27 7.30 -21.16
C LEU A 23 -15.74 7.93 -22.48
N ARG A 24 -16.53 9.01 -22.42
CA ARG A 24 -16.94 9.79 -23.60
C ARG A 24 -15.83 10.68 -24.19
N LEU A 25 -14.89 11.15 -23.38
CA LEU A 25 -13.73 11.94 -23.85
C LEU A 25 -12.66 11.09 -24.54
N PHE A 26 -12.61 9.78 -24.23
CA PHE A 26 -11.65 8.83 -24.81
C PHE A 26 -12.27 7.92 -25.90
N GLY A 27 -13.52 8.17 -26.30
CA GLY A 27 -14.19 7.45 -27.37
C GLY A 27 -13.75 7.92 -28.76
N ARG A 28 -12.67 7.34 -29.29
CA ARG A 28 -12.49 7.15 -30.73
C ARG A 28 -12.33 5.66 -31.01
N GLU A 29 -13.09 5.22 -32.01
CA GLU A 29 -13.61 3.88 -32.24
C GLU A 29 -12.55 2.79 -32.46
N GLY A 30 -12.90 1.58 -32.03
CA GLY A 30 -12.44 0.34 -32.66
C GLY A 30 -11.29 -0.40 -31.97
N HIS A 31 -11.58 -1.13 -30.90
CA HIS A 31 -11.30 -2.57 -30.79
C HIS A 31 -11.89 -3.11 -29.48
N GLU A 32 -12.83 -4.05 -29.57
CA GLU A 32 -13.33 -4.78 -28.40
C GLU A 32 -12.20 -5.66 -27.83
N THR A 33 -11.72 -5.31 -26.65
CA THR A 33 -11.05 -6.20 -25.70
C THR A 33 -11.77 -6.04 -24.37
N PRO A 34 -11.83 -7.08 -23.50
CA PRO A 34 -12.60 -7.03 -22.27
C PRO A 34 -11.99 -5.97 -21.38
N ARG A 35 -12.65 -4.81 -21.32
CA ARG A 35 -12.18 -3.65 -20.58
C ARG A 35 -12.49 -3.90 -19.11
N ALA A 36 -11.46 -4.09 -18.30
CA ALA A 36 -11.58 -4.12 -16.86
C ALA A 36 -12.37 -2.90 -16.38
N GLY A 37 -13.37 -3.13 -15.53
CA GLY A 37 -14.29 -2.09 -15.07
C GLY A 37 -13.58 -1.04 -14.21
N PRO A 38 -14.14 0.18 -14.07
CA PRO A 38 -13.62 1.20 -13.16
C PRO A 38 -13.38 0.68 -11.73
N ASP A 39 -14.22 -0.24 -11.28
CA ASP A 39 -14.19 -0.82 -9.94
C ASP A 39 -13.03 -1.81 -9.76
N GLU A 40 -12.62 -2.52 -10.82
CA GLU A 40 -11.47 -3.44 -10.80
C GLU A 40 -10.14 -2.66 -10.73
N ILE A 41 -10.07 -1.48 -11.35
CA ILE A 41 -8.89 -0.60 -11.28
C ILE A 41 -8.75 -0.02 -9.86
N CYS A 42 -9.86 0.40 -9.23
CA CYS A 42 -9.84 0.84 -7.84
C CYS A 42 -9.44 -0.30 -6.89
N ALA A 43 -9.96 -1.51 -7.08
CA ALA A 43 -9.58 -2.68 -6.28
C ALA A 43 -8.09 -3.03 -6.43
N LEU A 44 -7.52 -2.94 -7.64
CA LEU A 44 -6.09 -3.17 -7.91
C LEU A 44 -5.17 -2.09 -7.32
N LEU A 45 -5.70 -0.94 -6.92
CA LEU A 45 -4.92 0.16 -6.34
C LEU A 45 -5.05 0.25 -4.82
N ILE A 46 -6.19 -0.21 -4.28
CA ILE A 46 -6.41 -0.40 -2.84
C ILE A 46 -5.72 -1.71 -2.37
N ASP A 47 -5.65 -2.70 -3.26
CA ASP A 47 -4.90 -3.92 -3.09
C ASP A 47 -4.20 -4.30 -4.41
N PRO A 48 -2.92 -3.95 -4.58
CA PRO A 48 -2.11 -4.35 -5.74
C PRO A 48 -2.14 -5.86 -6.03
N PHE A 49 -2.44 -6.67 -5.02
CA PHE A 49 -2.44 -8.12 -5.09
C PHE A 49 -3.85 -8.72 -5.10
N ALA A 50 -4.92 -7.91 -5.12
CA ALA A 50 -6.26 -8.39 -5.39
C ALA A 50 -6.29 -9.06 -6.77
N GLY A 51 -6.89 -10.26 -6.86
CA GLY A 51 -6.89 -11.09 -8.07
C GLY A 51 -5.71 -12.07 -8.19
N ASP A 52 -5.75 -12.94 -9.20
CA ASP A 52 -4.87 -14.10 -9.35
C ASP A 52 -3.41 -13.72 -9.64
N LEU A 53 -2.51 -13.98 -8.70
CA LEU A 53 -1.07 -14.02 -8.96
C LEU A 53 -0.80 -15.42 -9.50
N GLY A 54 -0.85 -15.58 -10.82
CA GLY A 54 -0.72 -16.88 -11.48
C GLY A 54 0.40 -17.75 -10.90
N GLU A 55 0.15 -19.06 -10.86
CA GLU A 55 0.93 -20.09 -10.18
C GLU A 55 2.44 -20.02 -10.46
N GLY A 56 3.19 -19.48 -9.50
CA GLY A 56 4.61 -19.74 -9.34
C GLY A 56 4.78 -20.88 -8.33
N THR A 57 5.10 -22.08 -8.80
CA THR A 57 5.27 -23.30 -8.00
C THR A 57 6.66 -23.44 -7.39
N HIS A 58 7.30 -22.32 -7.02
CA HIS A 58 8.57 -22.33 -6.31
C HIS A 58 8.34 -21.97 -4.83
N GLY A 59 8.64 -22.91 -3.94
CA GLY A 59 8.46 -22.76 -2.50
C GLY A 59 7.30 -23.62 -1.94
N GLY A 60 7.46 -24.11 -0.71
CA GLY A 60 6.40 -24.86 -0.03
C GLY A 60 5.23 -23.95 0.36
N SER A 61 4.00 -24.47 0.31
CA SER A 61 2.83 -23.76 0.84
C SER A 61 3.01 -23.47 2.33
N VAL A 62 2.64 -22.25 2.77
CA VAL A 62 2.70 -21.89 4.19
C VAL A 62 1.38 -22.34 4.85
N PRO A 63 1.39 -23.29 5.81
CA PRO A 63 0.15 -23.76 6.40
C PRO A 63 -0.60 -22.64 7.12
N VAL A 64 -1.93 -22.57 6.96
CA VAL A 64 -2.78 -21.54 7.59
C VAL A 64 -2.61 -21.47 9.11
N GLU A 65 -2.43 -22.62 9.77
CA GLU A 65 -2.22 -22.63 11.23
C GLU A 65 -0.85 -22.05 11.65
N ALA A 66 0.16 -22.18 10.79
CA ALA A 66 1.45 -21.51 10.99
C ALA A 66 1.27 -20.00 10.87
N ILE A 67 0.56 -19.52 9.82
CA ILE A 67 0.23 -18.10 9.64
C ILE A 67 -0.51 -17.55 10.86
N ARG A 68 -1.55 -18.24 11.35
CA ARG A 68 -2.31 -17.82 12.54
C ARG A 68 -1.43 -17.74 13.79
N THR A 69 -0.54 -18.70 13.97
CA THR A 69 0.40 -18.73 15.10
C THR A 69 1.39 -17.56 15.03
N ALA A 70 1.93 -17.29 13.85
CA ALA A 70 2.80 -16.14 13.60
C ALA A 70 2.08 -14.81 13.85
N CYS A 71 0.86 -14.65 13.33
CA CYS A 71 0.03 -13.46 13.59
C CYS A 71 -0.22 -13.24 15.08
N ARG A 72 -0.52 -14.30 15.86
CA ARG A 72 -0.67 -14.20 17.32
C ARG A 72 0.62 -13.71 18.00
N ARG A 73 1.78 -14.15 17.55
CA ARG A 73 3.07 -13.65 18.06
C ARG A 73 3.27 -12.17 17.72
N MET A 74 2.96 -11.76 16.49
CA MET A 74 3.07 -10.36 16.05
C MET A 74 2.11 -9.42 16.78
N GLN A 75 0.90 -9.90 17.16
CA GLN A 75 -0.03 -9.16 18.02
C GLN A 75 0.51 -8.89 19.43
N GLY A 76 1.35 -9.80 19.94
CA GLY A 76 1.92 -9.71 21.28
C GLY A 76 3.26 -9.00 21.36
N ALA A 77 3.79 -8.48 20.26
CA ALA A 77 5.08 -7.80 20.24
C ALA A 77 5.04 -6.50 21.06
N ALA A 78 5.88 -6.40 22.09
CA ALA A 78 5.90 -5.24 22.98
C ALA A 78 6.66 -4.06 22.37
N THR A 79 7.62 -4.34 21.50
CA THR A 79 8.49 -3.34 20.87
C THR A 79 8.54 -3.50 19.35
N LYS A 80 8.90 -2.43 18.65
CA LYS A 80 9.16 -2.48 17.20
C LYS A 80 10.29 -3.45 16.86
N GLY A 81 11.30 -3.58 17.72
CA GLY A 81 12.39 -4.54 17.56
C GLY A 81 11.93 -5.99 17.65
N GLU A 82 11.08 -6.33 18.63
CA GLU A 82 10.46 -7.67 18.69
C GLU A 82 9.62 -7.95 17.45
N LEU A 83 8.79 -6.98 17.04
CA LEU A 83 7.96 -7.11 15.85
C LEU A 83 8.81 -7.32 14.58
N LEU A 84 9.89 -6.54 14.42
CA LEU A 84 10.86 -6.68 13.33
C LEU A 84 11.42 -8.09 13.25
N HIS A 85 11.87 -8.66 14.38
CA HIS A 85 12.45 -10.00 14.39
C HIS A 85 11.43 -11.10 14.11
N ILE A 86 10.19 -10.95 14.57
CA ILE A 86 9.12 -11.90 14.22
C ILE A 86 8.84 -11.85 12.72
N ILE A 87 8.63 -10.64 12.15
CA ILE A 87 8.38 -10.48 10.70
C ILE A 87 9.55 -11.02 9.88
N ALA A 88 10.79 -10.71 10.25
CA ALA A 88 11.98 -11.19 9.54
C ALA A 88 12.09 -12.72 9.57
N GLY A 89 11.68 -13.36 10.66
CA GLY A 89 11.62 -14.82 10.76
C GLY A 89 10.60 -15.43 9.79
N GLU A 90 9.40 -14.84 9.68
CA GLU A 90 8.35 -15.32 8.77
C GLU A 90 8.72 -15.04 7.30
N VAL A 91 9.26 -13.86 7.00
CA VAL A 91 9.75 -13.51 5.64
C VAL A 91 10.92 -14.41 5.21
N GLY A 92 11.68 -14.97 6.16
CA GLY A 92 12.73 -15.95 5.87
C GLY A 92 12.23 -17.26 5.22
N ALA A 93 10.91 -17.51 5.20
CA ALA A 93 10.31 -18.63 4.48
C ALA A 93 10.10 -18.35 2.97
N PHE A 94 10.45 -17.15 2.50
CA PHE A 94 10.33 -16.70 1.12
C PHE A 94 11.71 -16.40 0.55
N ASP A 95 11.92 -16.79 -0.70
CA ASP A 95 13.16 -16.53 -1.42
C ASP A 95 13.00 -15.39 -2.45
N LEU A 96 14.08 -15.12 -3.20
CA LEU A 96 14.03 -14.08 -4.22
C LEU A 96 13.05 -14.41 -5.35
N HIS A 97 12.87 -15.69 -5.69
CA HIS A 97 11.93 -16.12 -6.74
C HIS A 97 10.49 -15.83 -6.32
N ASP A 98 10.16 -15.94 -5.03
CA ASP A 98 8.84 -15.55 -4.51
C ASP A 98 8.56 -14.06 -4.75
N LEU A 99 9.54 -13.19 -4.48
CA LEU A 99 9.42 -11.74 -4.70
C LEU A 99 9.31 -11.41 -6.19
N GLU A 100 10.10 -12.08 -7.03
CA GLU A 100 10.05 -11.94 -8.49
C GLU A 100 8.70 -12.42 -9.05
N ALA A 101 8.17 -13.55 -8.56
CA ALA A 101 6.87 -14.07 -8.96
C ALA A 101 5.74 -13.10 -8.56
N MET A 102 5.79 -12.55 -7.36
CA MET A 102 4.86 -11.54 -6.87
C MET A 102 4.89 -10.27 -7.75
N ASN A 103 6.09 -9.76 -8.08
CA ASN A 103 6.25 -8.61 -8.97
C ASN A 103 5.77 -8.90 -10.40
N ALA A 104 6.16 -10.05 -10.98
CA ALA A 104 5.75 -10.44 -12.33
C ALA A 104 4.23 -10.64 -12.42
N GLY A 105 3.61 -11.17 -11.36
CA GLY A 105 2.15 -11.26 -11.24
C GLY A 105 1.48 -9.90 -11.31
N PHE A 106 2.05 -8.91 -10.60
CA PHE A 106 1.57 -7.54 -10.67
C PHE A 106 1.76 -6.90 -12.05
N GLU A 107 2.95 -7.05 -12.65
CA GLU A 107 3.25 -6.53 -14.00
C GLU A 107 2.24 -6.99 -15.06
N ARG A 108 1.83 -8.26 -15.01
CA ARG A 108 0.79 -8.79 -15.90
C ARG A 108 -0.56 -8.12 -15.70
N LYS A 109 -0.96 -7.84 -14.45
CA LYS A 109 -2.25 -7.20 -14.12
C LYS A 109 -2.34 -5.77 -14.64
N VAL A 110 -1.22 -5.05 -14.64
CA VAL A 110 -1.17 -3.63 -15.04
C VAL A 110 -0.75 -3.42 -16.49
N ALA A 111 -0.54 -4.49 -17.27
CA ALA A 111 -0.03 -4.42 -18.63
C ALA A 111 -0.90 -3.56 -19.58
N SER A 112 -2.21 -3.52 -19.35
CA SER A 112 -3.17 -2.76 -20.16
C SER A 112 -3.28 -1.28 -19.77
N LEU A 113 -2.61 -0.84 -18.69
CA LEU A 113 -2.65 0.55 -18.24
C LEU A 113 -1.79 1.47 -19.12
N PRO A 114 -2.11 2.79 -19.17
CA PRO A 114 -1.29 3.77 -19.87
C PRO A 114 0.16 3.77 -19.37
N GLU A 115 1.13 3.83 -20.29
CA GLU A 115 2.56 3.68 -20.01
C GLU A 115 3.07 4.57 -18.86
N ASP A 116 2.85 5.89 -18.93
CA ASP A 116 3.29 6.83 -17.89
C ASP A 116 2.69 6.56 -16.50
N TYR A 117 1.49 6.00 -16.44
CA TYR A 117 0.84 5.65 -15.18
C TYR A 117 1.36 4.30 -14.68
N ARG A 118 1.40 3.30 -15.56
CA ARG A 118 1.89 1.95 -15.30
C ARG A 118 3.31 1.97 -14.78
N ASP A 119 4.22 2.71 -15.42
CA ASP A 119 5.63 2.69 -15.06
C ASP A 119 5.89 3.31 -13.68
N ARG A 120 5.14 4.37 -13.32
CA ARG A 120 5.16 4.94 -11.97
C ARG A 120 4.60 3.98 -10.92
N LEU A 121 3.50 3.30 -11.24
CA LEU A 121 2.90 2.31 -10.35
C LEU A 121 3.82 1.11 -10.13
N LEU A 122 4.47 0.62 -11.18
CA LEU A 122 5.47 -0.45 -11.11
C LEU A 122 6.67 -0.05 -10.27
N ALA A 123 7.15 1.19 -10.39
CA ALA A 123 8.23 1.69 -9.53
C ALA A 123 7.84 1.66 -8.04
N SER A 124 6.62 2.09 -7.71
CA SER A 124 6.09 2.02 -6.35
C SER A 124 5.97 0.59 -5.82
N VAL A 125 5.40 -0.32 -6.60
CA VAL A 125 5.23 -1.72 -6.16
C VAL A 125 6.58 -2.43 -6.02
N ARG A 126 7.57 -2.11 -6.85
CA ARG A 126 8.93 -2.63 -6.67
C ARG A 126 9.57 -2.16 -5.36
N GLU A 127 9.30 -0.92 -4.94
CA GLU A 127 9.72 -0.42 -3.63
C GLU A 127 8.98 -1.14 -2.49
N GLU A 128 7.66 -1.40 -2.64
CA GLU A 128 6.88 -2.19 -1.67
C GLU A 128 7.37 -3.63 -1.52
N ILE A 129 7.80 -4.26 -2.61
CA ILE A 129 8.26 -5.64 -2.61
C ILE A 129 9.74 -5.71 -2.23
N PHE A 130 10.61 -5.22 -3.10
CA PHE A 130 12.05 -5.42 -2.99
C PHE A 130 12.68 -4.43 -2.01
N GLY A 131 12.25 -3.17 -2.03
CA GLY A 131 12.74 -2.13 -1.13
C GLY A 131 12.45 -2.48 0.33
N ALA A 132 11.18 -2.80 0.64
CA ALA A 132 10.76 -3.22 1.97
C ALA A 132 11.49 -4.51 2.43
N HIS A 133 11.55 -5.54 1.57
CA HIS A 133 12.26 -6.78 1.89
C HIS A 133 13.74 -6.52 2.21
N HIS A 134 14.43 -5.76 1.37
CA HIS A 134 15.85 -5.45 1.57
C HIS A 134 16.09 -4.70 2.89
N ARG A 135 15.25 -3.70 3.19
CA ARG A 135 15.33 -2.95 4.46
C ARG A 135 15.05 -3.84 5.68
N LEU A 136 14.07 -4.73 5.59
CA LEU A 136 13.76 -5.71 6.63
C LEU A 136 14.97 -6.60 6.94
N VAL A 137 15.62 -7.15 5.92
CA VAL A 137 16.79 -8.01 6.07
C VAL A 137 17.98 -7.23 6.67
N LEU A 138 18.23 -6.01 6.22
CA LEU A 138 19.31 -5.18 6.75
C LEU A 138 19.08 -4.81 8.22
N LEU A 139 17.89 -4.35 8.58
CA LEU A 139 17.57 -3.92 9.94
C LEU A 139 17.56 -5.10 10.92
N SER A 140 17.05 -6.26 10.51
CA SER A 140 17.04 -7.45 11.37
C SER A 140 18.44 -8.00 11.66
N ARG A 141 19.42 -7.76 10.78
CA ARG A 141 20.82 -8.21 10.94
C ARG A 141 21.72 -7.21 11.63
N ASN A 142 21.56 -5.92 11.35
CA ASN A 142 22.47 -4.88 11.87
C ASN A 142 22.10 -4.42 13.28
N GLY A 143 21.03 -4.96 13.86
CA GLY A 143 20.54 -4.59 15.17
C GLY A 143 19.58 -3.40 15.12
N ALA A 144 18.80 -3.29 16.18
CA ALA A 144 17.71 -2.34 16.31
C ALA A 144 18.24 -0.91 16.59
N ALA A 145 17.80 0.09 15.82
CA ALA A 145 18.05 1.49 16.15
C ALA A 145 17.38 1.86 17.50
N PRO A 146 17.79 2.94 18.20
CA PRO A 146 17.21 3.32 19.49
C PRO A 146 15.68 3.49 19.48
N SER A 147 15.07 3.81 18.34
CA SER A 147 13.62 3.89 18.17
C SER A 147 12.91 2.52 18.24
N MET A 148 13.65 1.40 18.21
CA MET A 148 13.09 0.05 18.15
C MET A 148 12.59 -0.46 19.50
N ASP A 149 13.01 0.16 20.60
CA ASP A 149 12.50 -0.14 21.95
C ASP A 149 11.10 0.48 22.19
N SER A 150 10.66 1.38 21.31
CA SER A 150 9.32 1.94 21.37
C SER A 150 8.26 0.90 20.96
N PRO A 151 7.03 0.99 21.50
CA PRO A 151 5.95 0.12 21.09
C PRO A 151 5.56 0.37 19.62
N PRO A 152 5.09 -0.65 18.88
CA PRO A 152 4.43 -0.45 17.59
C PRO A 152 3.17 0.40 17.75
N ALA A 153 2.68 0.97 16.65
CA ALA A 153 1.45 1.76 16.69
C ALA A 153 0.25 0.92 17.21
N PRO A 154 -0.71 1.51 17.94
CA PRO A 154 -1.79 0.75 18.59
C PRO A 154 -2.61 -0.15 17.65
N ALA A 155 -2.73 0.23 16.38
CA ALA A 155 -3.47 -0.54 15.39
C ALA A 155 -2.80 -1.87 14.97
N HIS A 156 -1.55 -2.13 15.35
CA HIS A 156 -0.80 -3.31 14.88
C HIS A 156 -1.47 -4.64 15.28
N ALA A 157 -2.06 -4.75 16.47
CA ALA A 157 -2.67 -5.99 16.92
C ALA A 157 -3.92 -6.33 16.07
N ALA A 158 -4.74 -5.30 15.78
CA ALA A 158 -5.90 -5.44 14.90
C ALA A 158 -5.47 -5.76 13.45
N TYR A 159 -4.36 -5.20 12.98
CA TYR A 159 -3.80 -5.53 11.67
C TYR A 159 -3.44 -7.01 11.58
N TRP A 160 -2.67 -7.54 12.52
CA TRP A 160 -2.26 -8.95 12.47
C TRP A 160 -3.44 -9.92 12.67
N ALA A 161 -4.48 -9.51 13.39
CA ALA A 161 -5.74 -10.27 13.44
C ALA A 161 -6.41 -10.33 12.06
N MET A 162 -6.52 -9.19 11.37
CA MET A 162 -7.04 -9.11 10.00
C MET A 162 -6.22 -9.97 9.03
N VAL A 163 -4.88 -9.94 9.11
CA VAL A 163 -4.01 -10.76 8.25
C VAL A 163 -4.29 -12.26 8.43
N ALA A 164 -4.48 -12.71 9.67
CA ALA A 164 -4.79 -14.12 9.96
C ALA A 164 -6.16 -14.54 9.36
N GLU A 165 -7.14 -13.65 9.41
CA GLU A 165 -8.46 -13.86 8.80
C GLU A 165 -8.37 -13.86 7.28
N ALA A 166 -7.75 -12.85 6.68
CA ALA A 166 -7.56 -12.72 5.24
C ALA A 166 -6.89 -13.97 4.63
N CYS A 167 -5.81 -14.45 5.26
CA CYS A 167 -5.11 -15.65 4.81
C CYS A 167 -5.93 -16.93 5.02
N THR A 168 -6.74 -17.00 6.09
CA THR A 168 -7.67 -18.12 6.32
C THR A 168 -8.73 -18.18 5.22
N GLU A 169 -9.37 -17.06 4.91
CA GLU A 169 -10.38 -16.97 3.88
C GLU A 169 -9.79 -17.31 2.52
N LYS A 170 -8.61 -16.74 2.21
CA LYS A 170 -7.90 -17.02 0.96
C LYS A 170 -7.58 -18.50 0.76
N ALA A 171 -7.15 -19.17 1.84
CA ALA A 171 -6.81 -20.59 1.81
C ALA A 171 -7.97 -21.53 1.48
N ARG A 172 -9.22 -21.05 1.56
CA ARG A 172 -10.39 -21.83 1.08
C ARG A 172 -10.45 -21.91 -0.45
N GLU A 173 -9.85 -20.93 -1.13
CA GLU A 173 -9.85 -20.84 -2.58
C GLU A 173 -8.51 -21.26 -3.19
N LYS A 174 -7.41 -20.78 -2.62
CA LYS A 174 -6.05 -20.97 -3.15
C LYS A 174 -4.98 -20.75 -2.08
N ASP A 175 -3.73 -21.05 -2.41
CA ASP A 175 -2.60 -20.80 -1.50
C ASP A 175 -2.52 -19.31 -1.08
N PRO A 176 -2.53 -18.99 0.23
CA PRO A 176 -2.40 -17.63 0.73
C PRO A 176 -0.96 -17.09 0.72
N ARG A 177 0.05 -17.86 0.30
CA ARG A 177 1.50 -17.53 0.37
C ARG A 177 1.83 -16.09 -0.01
N TYR A 178 1.46 -15.65 -1.21
CA TYR A 178 1.80 -14.29 -1.67
C TYR A 178 0.94 -13.20 -1.02
N LEU A 179 -0.29 -13.52 -0.62
CA LEU A 179 -1.11 -12.61 0.17
C LEU A 179 -0.47 -12.38 1.55
N TYR A 180 0.05 -13.45 2.16
CA TYR A 180 0.75 -13.37 3.43
C TYR A 180 2.05 -12.59 3.32
N LEU A 181 2.86 -12.84 2.29
CA LEU A 181 4.10 -12.08 2.03
C LEU A 181 3.83 -10.58 1.90
N LYS A 182 2.82 -10.19 1.11
CA LYS A 182 2.38 -8.80 1.01
C LYS A 182 2.10 -8.20 2.39
N TYR A 183 1.29 -8.86 3.21
CA TYR A 183 0.94 -8.34 4.53
C TYR A 183 2.15 -8.28 5.49
N LEU A 184 3.11 -9.19 5.39
CA LEU A 184 4.35 -9.10 6.16
C LEU A 184 5.14 -7.84 5.80
N LEU A 185 5.33 -7.56 4.50
CA LEU A 185 6.06 -6.39 4.02
C LEU A 185 5.34 -5.07 4.35
N SER A 186 4.03 -5.02 4.15
CA SER A 186 3.23 -3.84 4.53
C SER A 186 3.21 -3.62 6.04
N GLY A 187 3.10 -4.68 6.84
CA GLY A 187 3.15 -4.59 8.30
C GLY A 187 4.50 -4.09 8.81
N PHE A 188 5.59 -4.50 8.18
CA PHE A 188 6.92 -3.96 8.45
C PHE A 188 6.99 -2.45 8.16
N ALA A 189 6.55 -2.01 6.97
CA ALA A 189 6.52 -0.59 6.63
C ALA A 189 5.68 0.23 7.64
N MET A 190 4.46 -0.20 7.93
CA MET A 190 3.53 0.55 8.77
C MET A 190 3.91 0.57 10.25
N PHE A 191 4.33 -0.56 10.82
CA PHE A 191 4.44 -0.70 12.27
C PHE A 191 5.87 -0.66 12.79
N VAL A 192 6.85 -1.02 11.96
CA VAL A 192 8.27 -0.92 12.32
C VAL A 192 8.83 0.41 11.83
N LEU A 193 8.62 0.76 10.55
CA LEU A 193 9.17 1.99 9.95
C LEU A 193 8.28 3.22 10.16
N ALA A 194 7.00 3.03 10.52
CA ALA A 194 6.01 4.11 10.59
C ALA A 194 5.80 4.83 9.25
N GLU A 195 5.93 4.08 8.16
CA GLU A 195 5.77 4.54 6.77
C GLU A 195 4.42 4.06 6.19
N PRO A 196 3.87 4.75 5.18
CA PRO A 196 2.62 4.35 4.56
C PRO A 196 2.71 2.97 3.91
N ALA A 197 1.57 2.28 3.82
CA ALA A 197 1.47 0.99 3.13
C ALA A 197 1.93 1.06 1.66
N HIS A 198 1.63 2.20 1.01
CA HIS A 198 2.09 2.55 -0.32
C HIS A 198 3.16 3.64 -0.22
N PRO A 199 4.33 3.50 -0.86
CA PRO A 199 5.42 4.46 -0.81
C PRO A 199 5.00 5.85 -1.31
N VAL A 200 5.69 6.88 -0.82
CA VAL A 200 5.52 8.26 -1.30
C VAL A 200 5.77 8.31 -2.81
N GLY A 201 4.86 8.95 -3.54
CA GLY A 201 4.86 9.01 -5.01
C GLY A 201 3.94 7.99 -5.68
N THR A 202 3.39 7.02 -4.94
CA THR A 202 2.48 6.01 -5.51
C THR A 202 1.25 6.65 -6.14
N PRO A 203 0.97 6.41 -7.43
CA PRO A 203 -0.09 7.10 -8.15
C PRO A 203 -1.45 6.42 -7.95
N PHE A 204 -2.47 7.24 -7.66
CA PHE A 204 -3.88 6.85 -7.59
C PHE A 204 -4.65 7.36 -8.82
N PRO A 205 -5.85 6.81 -9.09
CA PRO A 205 -6.69 7.28 -10.19
C PRO A 205 -6.97 8.79 -10.07
N GLY A 206 -7.06 9.47 -11.20
CA GLY A 206 -7.18 10.93 -11.24
C GLY A 206 -5.85 11.67 -11.08
N GLY A 207 -4.72 10.97 -11.01
CA GLY A 207 -3.38 11.56 -11.08
C GLY A 207 -2.81 12.04 -9.75
N GLN A 208 -3.52 11.81 -8.64
CA GLN A 208 -3.03 12.08 -7.29
C GLN A 208 -1.99 11.04 -6.87
N ILE A 209 -1.18 11.36 -5.86
CA ILE A 209 -0.14 10.49 -5.32
C ILE A 209 -0.20 10.41 -3.80
N VAL A 210 0.39 9.37 -3.21
CA VAL A 210 0.83 9.46 -1.81
C VAL A 210 1.87 10.56 -1.69
N ASP A 211 1.69 11.49 -0.78
CA ASP A 211 2.63 12.59 -0.56
C ASP A 211 3.17 12.58 0.87
N GLU A 212 4.27 13.30 1.08
CA GLU A 212 4.82 13.60 2.39
C GLU A 212 4.99 15.11 2.51
N TRP A 213 4.36 15.68 3.54
CA TRP A 213 4.44 17.11 3.82
C TRP A 213 4.66 17.35 5.31
N GLU A 214 5.70 18.12 5.64
CA GLU A 214 6.03 18.50 7.02
C GLU A 214 6.15 17.31 8.00
N GLY A 215 6.62 16.16 7.48
CA GLY A 215 6.78 14.93 8.26
C GLY A 215 5.50 14.12 8.43
N ALA A 216 4.39 14.54 7.80
CA ALA A 216 3.15 13.78 7.73
C ALA A 216 2.97 13.15 6.35
N TYR A 217 2.56 11.88 6.32
CA TYR A 217 2.16 11.20 5.08
C TYR A 217 0.69 11.48 4.77
N LEU A 218 0.42 11.81 3.51
CA LEU A 218 -0.91 12.13 3.00
C LEU A 218 -1.30 11.11 1.92
N CYS A 219 -2.46 10.49 2.08
CA CYS A 219 -3.01 9.56 1.12
C CYS A 219 -4.35 10.09 0.59
N PRO A 220 -4.58 10.10 -0.73
CA PRO A 220 -5.81 10.61 -1.31
C PRO A 220 -7.04 9.73 -1.03
N VAL A 221 -6.84 8.46 -0.66
CA VAL A 221 -7.91 7.45 -0.51
C VAL A 221 -7.93 6.76 0.86
N ARG A 222 -7.32 7.37 1.89
CA ARG A 222 -7.19 6.77 3.23
C ARG A 222 -8.54 6.40 3.86
N ASP A 223 -9.54 7.24 3.66
CA ASP A 223 -10.89 7.11 4.23
C ASP A 223 -11.91 6.64 3.18
N MET A 224 -11.44 6.19 1.99
CA MET A 224 -12.30 5.81 0.87
C MET A 224 -12.37 4.28 0.65
N ALA A 225 -11.81 3.49 1.58
CA ALA A 225 -11.64 2.05 1.44
C ALA A 225 -12.58 1.22 2.33
N ASP A 226 -13.61 1.83 2.91
CA ASP A 226 -14.47 1.21 3.93
C ASP A 226 -15.20 -0.05 3.43
N ASP A 227 -15.40 -0.18 2.11
CA ASP A 227 -16.09 -1.32 1.49
C ASP A 227 -15.13 -2.39 0.92
N VAL A 228 -13.81 -2.28 1.12
CA VAL A 228 -12.84 -3.26 0.61
C VAL A 228 -12.43 -4.23 1.72
N PRO A 229 -12.84 -5.52 1.65
CA PRO A 229 -12.43 -6.52 2.64
C PRO A 229 -10.91 -6.62 2.73
N PHE A 230 -10.40 -6.72 3.96
CA PHE A 230 -8.97 -6.89 4.24
C PHE A 230 -8.05 -5.78 3.68
N ALA A 231 -8.60 -4.57 3.50
CA ALA A 231 -7.83 -3.40 3.06
C ALA A 231 -6.72 -3.01 4.06
N LEU A 232 -5.62 -2.49 3.52
CA LEU A 232 -4.53 -1.93 4.33
C LEU A 232 -4.88 -0.54 4.89
N CYS A 233 -5.76 0.19 4.20
CA CYS A 233 -6.08 1.58 4.50
C CYS A 233 -6.37 1.81 5.99
N PRO A 234 -7.27 1.07 6.68
CA PRO A 234 -7.60 1.30 8.09
C PRO A 234 -6.40 1.29 9.05
N TYR A 235 -5.31 0.65 8.66
CA TYR A 235 -4.10 0.46 9.45
C TYR A 235 -2.94 1.38 9.03
N CYS A 236 -3.06 2.03 7.86
CA CYS A 236 -2.03 2.86 7.29
C CYS A 236 -1.81 4.14 8.12
N PRO A 237 -0.56 4.52 8.42
CA PRO A 237 -0.25 5.72 9.20
C PRO A 237 -0.45 7.03 8.42
N ALA A 238 -0.64 6.97 7.09
CA ALA A 238 -0.99 8.16 6.31
C ALA A 238 -2.36 8.70 6.71
N ALA A 239 -2.48 10.03 6.76
CA ALA A 239 -3.73 10.74 6.94
C ALA A 239 -4.47 10.93 5.61
N GLN A 240 -5.80 11.03 5.65
CA GLN A 240 -6.59 11.45 4.50
C GLN A 240 -6.17 12.86 4.08
N SER A 241 -5.86 13.01 2.79
CA SER A 241 -5.57 14.33 2.25
C SER A 241 -6.87 15.13 2.09
N ASN A 242 -6.89 16.35 2.64
CA ASN A 242 -7.98 17.32 2.47
C ASN A 242 -7.79 18.20 1.23
N GLU A 243 -6.61 18.16 0.62
CA GLU A 243 -6.27 18.84 -0.62
C GLU A 243 -5.78 17.84 -1.67
N PRO A 244 -5.93 18.12 -2.97
CA PRO A 244 -5.36 17.26 -4.00
C PRO A 244 -3.84 17.08 -3.85
N THR A 245 -3.36 15.84 -3.98
CA THR A 245 -1.93 15.51 -3.89
C THR A 245 -1.34 15.24 -5.27
N PHE A 246 -1.33 16.23 -6.17
CA PHE A 246 -0.74 16.04 -7.49
C PHE A 246 0.80 16.10 -7.48
N PRO A 247 1.50 15.41 -8.40
CA PRO A 247 2.95 15.48 -8.53
C PRO A 247 3.51 16.91 -8.62
N GLU A 248 2.82 17.82 -9.31
CA GLU A 248 3.26 19.21 -9.47
C GLU A 248 3.17 19.99 -8.15
N MET A 249 2.18 19.67 -7.30
CA MET A 249 2.03 20.30 -5.99
C MET A 249 3.17 19.88 -5.05
N ARG A 250 3.53 18.59 -5.06
CA ARG A 250 4.71 18.09 -4.35
C ARG A 250 5.99 18.78 -4.83
N ALA A 251 6.18 18.92 -6.14
CA ALA A 251 7.34 19.60 -6.71
C ALA A 251 7.44 21.07 -6.24
N ARG A 252 6.32 21.80 -6.26
CA ARG A 252 6.24 23.19 -5.75
C ARG A 252 6.55 23.28 -4.25
N ARG A 253 6.01 22.35 -3.45
CA ARG A 253 6.26 22.25 -2.00
C ARG A 253 7.74 22.02 -1.69
N LEU A 254 8.39 21.10 -2.41
CA LEU A 254 9.84 20.86 -2.29
C LEU A 254 10.67 22.08 -2.70
N GLU A 255 10.30 22.76 -3.78
CA GLU A 255 10.98 23.97 -4.22
C GLU A 255 10.85 25.10 -3.18
N ARG A 256 9.65 25.31 -2.62
CA ARG A 256 9.42 26.27 -1.54
C ARG A 256 10.34 25.99 -0.35
N ARG A 257 10.37 24.74 0.13
CA ARG A 257 11.26 24.33 1.24
C ARG A 257 12.73 24.58 0.91
N ARG A 258 13.17 24.29 -0.31
CA ARG A 258 14.53 24.58 -0.76
C ARG A 258 14.83 26.08 -0.70
N ARG A 259 13.92 26.94 -1.16
CA ARG A 259 14.05 28.40 -1.09
C ARG A 259 14.10 28.91 0.35
N GLU A 260 13.24 28.40 1.22
CA GLU A 260 13.23 28.76 2.66
C GLU A 260 14.52 28.31 3.37
N SER A 261 14.99 27.10 3.08
CA SER A 261 16.27 26.61 3.61
C SER A 261 17.45 27.48 3.16
N LEU A 262 17.48 27.90 1.89
CA LEU A 262 18.50 28.81 1.36
C LEU A 262 18.40 30.22 1.99
N ALA A 263 17.18 30.74 2.17
CA ALA A 263 16.95 32.02 2.84
C ALA A 263 17.43 31.96 4.30
N ASN A 264 17.07 30.91 5.04
CA ASN A 264 17.49 30.69 6.42
C ASN A 264 19.01 30.50 6.55
N TYR A 265 19.64 29.80 5.60
CA TYR A 265 21.09 29.68 5.54
C TYR A 265 21.76 31.05 5.39
N TRP A 266 21.23 31.89 4.49
CA TRP A 266 21.75 33.23 4.27
C TRP A 266 21.56 34.16 5.47
N THR A 267 20.43 34.08 6.17
CA THR A 267 20.17 34.90 7.36
C THR A 267 20.98 34.45 8.57
N ASN A 268 21.29 33.16 8.71
CA ASN A 268 21.98 32.63 9.89
C ASN A 268 23.52 32.72 9.81
N TYR A 269 24.11 32.81 8.61
CA TYR A 269 25.57 32.85 8.43
C TYR A 269 26.16 34.24 8.09
N LYS A 270 25.31 35.26 7.87
CA LYS A 270 25.75 36.64 7.59
C LYS A 270 25.15 37.70 8.53
N GLY A 271 24.70 37.28 9.72
CA GLY A 271 24.39 38.17 10.84
C GLY A 271 25.60 38.37 11.73
#